data_AF-A0A2P0A2U3-F1
#
_entry.id   AF-A0A2P0A2U3-F1
#
_cell.length_a   1.000
_cell.length_b   1.000
_cell.length_c   1.000
_cell.angle_alpha   90.00
_cell.angle_beta   90.00
_cell.angle_gamma   90.00
#
_symmetry.space_group_name_H-M   'P 1'
#
loop_
_entity.id
_entity.type
_entity.pdbx_description
1 polymer ?
#
loop_
_entity_poly.entity_id
_entity_poly.type
_entity_poly.pdbx_seq_one_letter_code
_entity_poly.pdbx_strand_id
1 'polypeptide(L)'
;MAFIKTTTNKEGRTHVYLVEGYRKDGKVRQRILKKYGLLDELEVEEPDILERLKREAKEGLLTEPQFFQVSYDLLAPMNEVDQSYGWMVLDNLFEELKLTEFLKTVKSKSEYDLAQVLKLLVFQRVLNPDSKLSTYASQVNLFGHWEISLNAIYRSLDKLDTLKEKLLLHLHKEVSRMTKREARLVFYDVTNYYFETDIPDETVVSVDGEILKE
;
A
#
# COMPACT_ATOMS: atom_id res chain seq x y z
N MET A 1 6.38 -3.54 14.53
CA MET A 1 5.85 -2.50 15.44
C MET A 1 6.28 -2.85 16.86
N ALA A 2 6.88 -1.88 17.56
CA ALA A 2 7.38 -2.07 18.92
C ALA A 2 6.24 -1.89 19.95
N PHE A 3 6.31 -2.59 21.07
CA PHE A 3 5.35 -2.48 22.17
C PHE A 3 6.02 -2.77 23.51
N ILE A 4 5.40 -2.29 24.59
CA ILE A 4 5.88 -2.57 25.95
C ILE A 4 5.40 -3.94 26.41
N LYS A 5 6.33 -4.76 26.88
CA LYS A 5 6.06 -6.07 27.46
C LYS A 5 6.52 -6.08 28.91
N THR A 6 5.66 -6.58 29.79
CA THR A 6 6.01 -6.82 31.19
C THR A 6 6.17 -8.32 31.45
N THR A 7 7.14 -8.69 32.28
CA THR A 7 7.29 -10.08 32.76
C THR A 7 7.63 -10.11 34.24
N THR A 8 6.96 -10.97 34.98
CA THR A 8 7.17 -11.15 36.42
C THR A 8 8.25 -12.21 36.66
N ASN A 9 9.19 -11.92 37.56
CA ASN A 9 10.21 -12.88 37.98
C ASN A 9 9.65 -13.85 39.05
N LYS A 10 10.47 -14.84 39.46
CA LYS A 10 10.08 -15.81 40.52
C LYS A 10 9.85 -15.16 41.90
N GLU A 11 10.36 -13.95 42.11
CA GLU A 11 10.26 -13.17 43.35
C GLU A 11 9.04 -12.23 43.34
N GLY A 12 8.19 -12.28 42.30
CA GLY A 12 6.98 -11.48 42.18
C GLY A 12 7.19 -10.07 41.62
N ARG A 13 8.41 -9.68 41.27
CA ARG A 13 8.73 -8.35 40.74
C ARG A 13 8.59 -8.27 39.22
N THR A 14 8.02 -7.17 38.75
CA THR A 14 7.71 -6.96 37.32
C THR A 14 8.83 -6.23 36.60
N HIS A 15 9.34 -6.79 35.51
CA HIS A 15 10.29 -6.14 34.61
C HIS A 15 9.61 -5.57 33.38
N VAL A 16 10.09 -4.41 32.90
CA VAL A 16 9.55 -3.68 31.74
C VAL A 16 10.54 -3.70 30.57
N TYR A 17 10.06 -4.07 29.38
CA TYR A 17 10.84 -4.19 28.14
C TYR A 17 10.15 -3.50 26.96
N LEU A 18 10.94 -2.89 26.07
CA LEU A 18 10.51 -2.55 24.71
C LEU A 18 10.81 -3.74 23.80
N VAL A 19 9.79 -4.26 23.13
CA VAL A 19 9.88 -5.46 22.31
C VAL A 19 9.36 -5.18 20.91
N GLU A 20 10.03 -5.73 19.90
CA GLU A 20 9.56 -5.69 18.53
C GLU A 20 9.26 -7.10 18.00
N GLY A 21 8.08 -7.26 17.40
CA GLY A 21 7.73 -8.46 16.66
C GLY A 21 8.32 -8.45 15.25
N TYR A 22 9.03 -9.52 14.88
CA TYR A 22 9.56 -9.74 13.53
C TYR A 22 9.24 -11.17 13.06
N ARG A 23 9.22 -11.39 11.75
CA ARG A 23 9.03 -12.74 11.18
C ARG A 23 10.35 -13.32 10.74
N LYS A 24 10.62 -14.56 11.14
CA LYS A 24 11.77 -15.35 10.67
C LYS A 24 11.27 -16.76 10.36
N ASP A 25 11.53 -17.23 9.15
CA ASP A 25 11.13 -18.57 8.66
C ASP A 25 9.62 -18.83 8.82
N GLY A 26 8.80 -17.84 8.50
CA GLY A 26 7.32 -17.91 8.61
C GLY A 26 6.77 -17.88 10.05
N LYS A 27 7.62 -17.90 11.08
CA LYS A 27 7.19 -17.81 12.49
C LYS A 27 7.38 -16.40 13.03
N VAL A 28 6.40 -15.95 13.83
CA VAL A 28 6.49 -14.68 14.56
C VAL A 28 7.44 -14.87 15.74
N ARG A 29 8.49 -14.07 15.80
CA ARG A 29 9.45 -14.00 16.90
C ARG A 29 9.46 -12.59 17.49
N GLN A 30 9.95 -12.49 18.71
CA GLN A 30 10.08 -11.22 19.44
C GLN A 30 11.56 -10.98 19.73
N ARG A 31 12.03 -9.75 19.49
CA ARG A 31 13.35 -9.28 19.94
C ARG A 31 13.18 -8.14 20.93
N ILE A 32 14.03 -8.10 21.95
CA ILE A 32 14.05 -7.02 22.94
C ILE A 32 14.88 -5.88 22.36
N LEU A 33 14.28 -4.70 22.20
CA LEU A 33 14.95 -3.49 21.75
C LEU A 33 15.62 -2.76 22.91
N LYS A 34 14.91 -2.64 24.04
CA LYS A 34 15.39 -1.94 25.24
C LYS A 34 14.87 -2.62 26.51
N LYS A 35 15.72 -2.67 27.54
CA LYS A 35 15.34 -3.10 28.89
C LYS A 35 15.25 -1.84 29.77
N TYR A 36 14.10 -1.61 30.40
CA TYR A 36 13.91 -0.44 31.28
C TYR A 36 14.24 -0.74 32.74
N GLY A 37 14.00 -1.97 33.18
CA GLY A 37 14.27 -2.37 34.57
C GLY A 37 13.02 -2.83 35.30
N LEU A 38 13.02 -2.71 36.63
CA LEU A 38 11.93 -3.09 37.51
C LEU A 38 10.85 -1.99 37.55
N LEU A 39 9.59 -2.38 37.40
CA LEU A 39 8.46 -1.45 37.40
C LEU A 39 8.39 -0.65 38.71
N ASP A 40 8.55 -1.33 39.85
CA ASP A 40 8.45 -0.72 41.18
C ASP A 40 9.51 0.38 41.39
N GLU A 41 10.71 0.23 40.81
CA GLU A 41 11.77 1.24 40.87
C GLU A 41 11.48 2.41 39.93
N LEU A 42 10.93 2.11 38.74
CA LEU A 42 10.56 3.11 37.74
C LEU A 42 9.37 3.97 38.21
N GLU A 43 8.40 3.39 38.91
CA GLU A 43 7.23 4.09 39.45
C GLU A 43 7.58 5.02 40.62
N VAL A 44 8.70 4.78 41.31
CA VAL A 44 9.22 5.68 42.35
C VAL A 44 9.78 6.97 41.75
N GLU A 45 10.47 6.88 40.61
CA GLU A 45 10.98 8.05 39.88
C GLU A 45 9.87 8.80 39.15
N GLU A 46 8.94 8.06 38.54
CA GLU A 46 7.85 8.62 37.75
C GLU A 46 6.57 7.78 37.87
N PRO A 47 5.54 8.31 38.55
CA PRO A 47 4.22 7.69 38.58
C PRO A 47 3.66 7.49 37.16
N ASP A 48 2.99 6.37 36.92
CA ASP A 48 2.35 6.03 35.63
C ASP A 48 3.29 5.88 34.42
N ILE A 49 4.60 5.70 34.64
CA ILE A 49 5.61 5.51 33.59
C ILE A 49 5.24 4.40 32.58
N LEU A 50 4.56 3.35 33.03
CA LEU A 50 4.13 2.25 32.16
C LEU A 50 3.13 2.70 31.09
N GLU A 51 2.17 3.55 31.45
CA GLU A 51 1.17 4.05 30.51
C GLU A 51 1.80 5.05 29.52
N ARG A 52 2.72 5.90 29.98
CA ARG A 52 3.52 6.76 29.10
C ARG A 52 4.31 5.92 28.09
N LEU A 53 5.06 4.91 28.56
CA LEU A 53 5.89 4.06 27.69
C LEU A 53 5.05 3.26 26.69
N LYS A 54 3.86 2.78 27.09
CA LYS A 54 2.93 2.12 26.16
C LYS A 54 2.44 3.07 25.06
N ARG A 55 2.11 4.31 25.43
CA ARG A 55 1.67 5.35 24.49
C ARG A 55 2.79 5.70 23.51
N GLU A 56 3.99 6.00 24.00
CA GLU A 56 5.15 6.35 23.18
C GLU A 56 5.59 5.18 22.26
N ALA A 57 5.50 3.93 22.74
CA ALA A 57 5.77 2.76 21.90
C ALA A 57 4.76 2.63 20.76
N LYS A 58 3.47 2.89 21.04
CA LYS A 58 2.39 2.87 20.05
C LYS A 58 2.52 4.00 19.02
N GLU A 59 3.01 5.16 19.45
CA GLU A 59 3.30 6.32 18.62
C GLU A 59 4.63 6.20 17.84
N GLY A 60 5.44 5.17 18.11
CA GLY A 60 6.71 4.91 17.41
C GLY A 60 7.87 5.79 17.87
N LEU A 61 7.69 6.55 18.97
CA LEU A 61 8.68 7.49 19.51
C LEU A 61 9.87 6.80 20.21
N LEU A 62 9.71 5.53 20.58
CA LEU A 62 10.71 4.74 21.32
C LEU A 62 11.63 3.89 20.43
N THR A 63 11.39 3.90 19.13
CA THR A 63 12.28 3.25 18.14
C THR A 63 13.33 4.24 17.66
N GLU A 64 14.55 3.77 17.45
CA GLU A 64 15.62 4.62 16.91
C GLU A 64 15.21 5.20 15.55
N PRO A 65 15.57 6.47 15.27
CA PRO A 65 15.36 7.05 13.96
C PRO A 65 16.01 6.17 12.89
N GLN A 66 15.22 5.74 11.91
CA GLN A 66 15.77 5.02 10.77
C GLN A 66 16.49 6.04 9.87
N PHE A 67 17.80 5.90 9.77
CA PHE A 67 18.59 6.69 8.84
C PHE A 67 18.52 6.03 7.47
N PHE A 68 18.08 6.79 6.47
CA PHE A 68 18.24 6.41 5.07
C PHE A 68 19.43 7.18 4.50
N GLN A 69 20.41 6.46 3.96
CA GLN A 69 21.59 7.06 3.34
C GLN A 69 21.36 7.13 1.83
N VAL A 70 21.30 8.36 1.30
CA VAL A 70 21.23 8.60 -0.14
C VAL A 70 22.65 8.80 -0.67
N SER A 71 23.04 8.02 -1.66
CA SER A 71 24.30 8.21 -2.38
C SER A 71 24.05 8.93 -3.70
N TYR A 72 24.69 10.07 -3.89
CA TYR A 72 24.70 10.79 -5.16
C TYR A 72 26.05 10.61 -5.83
N ASP A 73 26.06 10.20 -7.09
CA ASP A 73 27.25 10.29 -7.90
C ASP A 73 27.39 11.73 -8.40
N LEU A 74 28.37 12.46 -7.86
CA LEU A 74 28.63 13.86 -8.24
C LEU A 74 29.20 13.99 -9.66
N LEU A 75 29.59 12.87 -10.29
CA LEU A 75 30.05 12.80 -11.66
C LEU A 75 28.96 12.31 -12.63
N ALA A 76 27.80 11.87 -12.11
CA ALA A 76 26.67 11.55 -12.95
C ALA A 76 26.25 12.80 -13.74
N PRO A 77 25.91 12.65 -15.03
CA PRO A 77 25.61 13.80 -15.85
C PRO A 77 24.30 14.44 -15.36
N MET A 78 24.28 15.77 -15.30
CA MET A 78 23.20 16.62 -14.74
C MET A 78 21.81 16.43 -15.39
N ASN A 79 21.72 15.60 -16.42
CA ASN A 79 20.54 15.28 -17.20
C ASN A 79 19.90 13.92 -16.83
N GLU A 80 20.47 13.16 -15.89
CA GLU A 80 19.76 12.03 -15.29
C GLU A 80 18.64 12.56 -14.40
N VAL A 81 17.40 12.13 -14.71
CA VAL A 81 16.22 12.54 -13.95
C VAL A 81 16.26 11.82 -12.60
N ASP A 82 16.20 12.59 -11.52
CA ASP A 82 16.08 12.03 -10.16
C ASP A 82 14.89 11.08 -10.08
N GLN A 83 15.11 9.93 -9.44
CA GLN A 83 14.03 8.99 -9.19
C GLN A 83 12.98 9.58 -8.25
N SER A 84 11.71 9.45 -8.64
CA SER A 84 10.57 9.93 -7.87
C SER A 84 10.27 9.02 -6.68
N TYR A 85 10.22 9.62 -5.49
CA TYR A 85 9.76 8.99 -4.25
C TYR A 85 8.29 9.32 -3.92
N GLY A 86 7.62 10.12 -4.75
CA GLY A 86 6.25 10.60 -4.49
C GLY A 86 5.22 9.46 -4.35
N TRP A 87 5.52 8.30 -4.92
CA TRP A 87 4.68 7.09 -4.79
C TRP A 87 4.58 6.61 -3.35
N MET A 88 5.54 6.89 -2.46
CA MET A 88 5.50 6.44 -1.06
C MET A 88 4.31 7.03 -0.29
N VAL A 89 3.89 8.26 -0.62
CA VAL A 89 2.70 8.88 -0.03
C VAL A 89 1.44 8.11 -0.43
N LEU A 90 1.38 7.69 -1.70
CA LEU A 90 0.29 6.87 -2.22
C LEU A 90 0.32 5.46 -1.63
N ASP A 91 1.52 4.92 -1.37
CA ASP A 91 1.69 3.62 -0.74
C ASP A 91 1.16 3.59 0.70
N ASN A 92 1.45 4.64 1.48
CA ASN A 92 0.87 4.79 2.82
C ASN A 92 -0.66 4.75 2.78
N LEU A 93 -1.26 5.46 1.82
CA LEU A 93 -2.71 5.50 1.63
C LEU A 93 -3.25 4.13 1.16
N PHE A 94 -2.50 3.43 0.30
CA PHE A 94 -2.82 2.09 -0.17
C PHE A 94 -2.83 1.07 0.98
N GLU A 95 -1.87 1.16 1.90
CA GLU A 95 -1.78 0.33 3.10
C GLU A 95 -2.84 0.70 4.15
N GLU A 96 -3.15 1.98 4.33
CA GLU A 96 -4.22 2.44 5.23
C GLU A 96 -5.59 1.91 4.80
N LEU A 97 -5.82 1.86 3.49
CA LEU A 97 -6.99 1.23 2.85
C LEU A 97 -6.91 -0.31 2.84
N LYS A 98 -5.87 -0.90 3.43
CA LYS A 98 -5.65 -2.36 3.54
C LYS A 98 -5.72 -3.10 2.21
N LEU A 99 -5.32 -2.44 1.12
CA LEU A 99 -5.42 -3.01 -0.21
C LEU A 99 -4.43 -4.16 -0.43
N THR A 100 -3.22 -4.06 0.13
CA THR A 100 -2.23 -5.14 0.09
C THR A 100 -2.74 -6.40 0.80
N GLU A 101 -3.39 -6.25 1.96
CA GLU A 101 -3.99 -7.38 2.67
C GLU A 101 -5.12 -8.01 1.85
N PHE A 102 -6.03 -7.18 1.31
CA PHE A 102 -7.11 -7.64 0.44
C PHE A 102 -6.59 -8.44 -0.75
N LEU A 103 -5.59 -7.92 -1.48
CA LEU A 103 -5.05 -8.58 -2.67
C LEU A 103 -4.34 -9.89 -2.34
N LYS A 104 -3.69 -10.00 -1.16
CA LYS A 104 -3.08 -11.26 -0.69
C LYS A 104 -4.11 -12.35 -0.42
N THR A 105 -5.37 -12.01 -0.13
CA THR A 105 -6.44 -13.01 0.02
C THR A 105 -6.86 -13.64 -1.31
N VAL A 106 -6.56 -12.97 -2.43
CA VAL A 106 -6.88 -13.46 -3.76
C VAL A 106 -5.90 -14.57 -4.12
N LYS A 107 -6.35 -15.81 -4.01
CA LYS A 107 -5.58 -16.96 -4.50
C LYS A 107 -5.38 -16.81 -6.00
N SER A 108 -4.12 -16.76 -6.41
CA SER A 108 -3.73 -16.87 -7.81
C SER A 108 -2.55 -17.82 -7.96
N LYS A 109 -2.53 -18.54 -9.08
CA LYS A 109 -1.33 -19.26 -9.56
C LYS A 109 -0.45 -18.37 -10.45
N SER A 110 -0.75 -17.07 -10.52
CA SER A 110 0.02 -16.11 -11.30
C SER A 110 1.48 -16.09 -10.85
N GLU A 111 2.38 -15.98 -11.82
CA GLU A 111 3.83 -15.81 -11.59
C GLU A 111 4.21 -14.39 -11.13
N TYR A 112 3.23 -13.50 -10.95
CA TYR A 112 3.43 -12.09 -10.60
C TYR A 112 2.67 -11.70 -9.33
N ASP A 113 3.20 -10.70 -8.62
CA ASP A 113 2.56 -10.11 -7.45
C ASP A 113 1.50 -9.09 -7.87
N LEU A 114 0.22 -9.47 -7.76
CA LEU A 114 -0.91 -8.63 -8.12
C LEU A 114 -0.96 -7.30 -7.32
N ALA A 115 -0.48 -7.30 -6.07
CA ALA A 115 -0.43 -6.08 -5.26
C ALA A 115 0.59 -5.09 -5.83
N GLN A 116 1.78 -5.57 -6.19
CA GLN A 116 2.81 -4.74 -6.82
C GLN A 116 2.34 -4.18 -8.18
N VAL A 117 1.68 -5.01 -9.00
CA VAL A 117 1.13 -4.53 -10.28
C VAL A 117 0.08 -3.45 -10.05
N LEU A 118 -0.87 -3.65 -9.14
CA LEU A 118 -1.91 -2.64 -8.88
C LEU A 118 -1.31 -1.35 -8.30
N LYS A 119 -0.33 -1.45 -7.40
CA LYS A 119 0.42 -0.30 -6.87
C LYS A 119 1.04 0.50 -8.01
N LEU A 120 1.82 -0.12 -8.89
CA LEU A 120 2.43 0.56 -10.03
C LEU A 120 1.38 1.30 -10.88
N LEU A 121 0.30 0.61 -11.25
CA LEU A 121 -0.75 1.16 -12.11
C LEU A 121 -1.47 2.35 -11.46
N VAL A 122 -1.82 2.25 -10.17
CA VAL A 122 -2.50 3.33 -9.44
C VAL A 122 -1.55 4.50 -9.21
N PHE A 123 -0.31 4.24 -8.80
CA PHE A 123 0.64 5.29 -8.48
C PHE A 123 1.03 6.09 -9.71
N GLN A 124 1.34 5.42 -10.83
CA GLN A 124 1.63 6.11 -12.08
C GLN A 124 0.40 6.81 -12.65
N ARG A 125 -0.82 6.29 -12.44
CA ARG A 125 -2.04 7.00 -12.85
C ARG A 125 -2.20 8.35 -12.15
N VAL A 126 -1.68 8.51 -10.94
CA VAL A 126 -1.69 9.77 -10.19
C VAL A 126 -0.47 10.64 -10.52
N LEU A 127 0.73 10.04 -10.57
CA LEU A 127 1.99 10.78 -10.69
C LEU A 127 2.33 11.16 -12.14
N ASN A 128 2.08 10.26 -13.10
CA ASN A 128 2.42 10.44 -14.50
C ASN A 128 1.41 9.67 -15.39
N PRO A 129 0.17 10.18 -15.52
CA PRO A 129 -0.91 9.47 -16.19
C PRO A 129 -0.63 9.21 -17.66
N ASP A 130 -0.43 7.94 -18.02
CA ASP A 130 -0.16 7.51 -19.39
C ASP A 130 -0.70 6.08 -19.64
N SER A 131 -0.50 5.57 -20.84
CA SER A 131 -0.74 4.20 -21.27
C SER A 131 -0.04 3.17 -20.37
N LYS A 132 -0.52 1.92 -20.42
CA LYS A 132 0.07 0.79 -19.68
C LYS A 132 1.50 0.50 -20.13
N LEU A 133 1.77 0.67 -21.43
CA LEU A 133 3.11 0.52 -22.01
C LEU A 133 4.06 1.61 -21.51
N SER A 134 3.61 2.88 -21.50
CA SER A 134 4.41 3.98 -20.94
C SER A 134 4.63 3.79 -19.44
N THR A 135 3.60 3.38 -18.69
CA THR A 135 3.69 3.04 -17.25
C THR A 135 4.74 1.94 -16.99
N TYR A 136 4.82 0.93 -17.86
CA TYR A 136 5.84 -0.11 -17.79
C TYR A 136 7.25 0.48 -18.01
N ALA A 137 7.42 1.33 -19.03
CA ALA A 137 8.70 1.94 -19.36
C ALA A 137 9.16 2.95 -18.30
N SER A 138 8.23 3.65 -17.64
CA SER A 138 8.53 4.68 -16.64
C SER A 138 8.86 4.15 -15.25
N GLN A 139 8.93 2.83 -15.05
CA GLN A 139 9.31 2.22 -13.76
C GLN A 139 10.69 2.65 -13.29
N VAL A 140 11.63 2.85 -14.22
CA VAL A 140 13.00 3.30 -13.93
C VAL A 140 13.06 4.68 -13.27
N ASN A 141 12.02 5.49 -13.48
CA ASN A 141 11.89 6.82 -12.89
C ASN A 141 11.35 6.76 -11.45
N LEU A 142 10.92 5.61 -10.96
CA LEU A 142 10.43 5.45 -9.58
C LEU A 142 11.56 4.97 -8.69
N PHE A 143 11.71 5.62 -7.54
CA PHE A 143 12.65 5.19 -6.53
C PHE A 143 12.23 3.82 -5.95
N GLY A 144 13.18 2.92 -5.71
CA GLY A 144 12.92 1.56 -5.23
C GLY A 144 12.99 0.49 -6.32
N HIS A 145 12.58 -0.73 -5.99
CA HIS A 145 12.71 -1.89 -6.88
C HIS A 145 11.40 -2.18 -7.61
N TRP A 146 11.26 -1.62 -8.81
CA TRP A 146 10.11 -1.78 -9.70
C TRP A 146 10.51 -2.59 -10.93
N GLU A 147 10.36 -3.92 -10.85
CA GLU A 147 10.69 -4.87 -11.94
C GLU A 147 9.45 -5.63 -12.42
N ILE A 148 8.35 -4.92 -12.63
CA ILE A 148 7.10 -5.53 -13.09
C ILE A 148 7.17 -5.70 -14.60
N SER A 149 7.00 -6.94 -15.08
CA SER A 149 6.99 -7.21 -16.52
C SER A 149 5.72 -6.68 -17.20
N LEU A 150 5.84 -6.30 -18.46
CA LEU A 150 4.70 -5.88 -19.28
C LEU A 150 3.60 -6.96 -19.35
N ASN A 151 4.01 -8.24 -19.43
CA ASN A 151 3.10 -9.38 -19.41
C ASN A 151 2.35 -9.49 -18.07
N ALA A 152 3.01 -9.22 -16.95
CA ALA A 152 2.34 -9.17 -15.65
C ALA A 152 1.29 -8.06 -15.60
N ILE A 153 1.62 -6.88 -16.13
CA ILE A 153 0.65 -5.77 -16.24
C ILE A 153 -0.58 -6.21 -17.02
N TYR A 154 -0.43 -6.69 -18.26
CA TYR A 154 -1.59 -7.04 -19.07
C TYR A 154 -2.40 -8.20 -18.48
N ARG A 155 -1.75 -9.28 -18.02
CA ARG A 155 -2.44 -10.41 -17.39
C ARG A 155 -3.14 -10.03 -16.09
N SER A 156 -2.66 -9.00 -15.39
CA SER A 156 -3.32 -8.51 -14.18
C SER A 156 -4.65 -7.84 -14.48
N LEU A 157 -4.84 -7.25 -15.66
CA LEU A 157 -6.05 -6.49 -15.99
C LEU A 157 -7.29 -7.38 -15.97
N ASP A 158 -7.23 -8.57 -16.60
CA ASP A 158 -8.31 -9.55 -16.55
C ASP A 158 -8.63 -9.95 -15.11
N LYS A 159 -7.57 -10.13 -14.30
CA LYS A 159 -7.76 -10.51 -12.90
C LYS A 159 -8.41 -9.37 -12.10
N LEU A 160 -7.98 -8.14 -12.30
CA LEU A 160 -8.53 -6.96 -11.64
C LEU A 160 -9.98 -6.74 -12.03
N ASP A 161 -10.34 -6.97 -13.30
CA ASP A 161 -11.72 -6.92 -13.77
C ASP A 161 -12.62 -7.89 -12.98
N THR A 162 -12.19 -9.16 -12.83
CA THR A 162 -12.94 -10.14 -12.02
C THR A 162 -13.04 -9.78 -10.53
N LEU A 163 -12.14 -8.93 -10.03
CA LEU A 163 -12.10 -8.51 -8.63
C LEU A 163 -12.79 -7.17 -8.38
N LYS A 164 -13.12 -6.41 -9.45
CA LYS A 164 -13.57 -5.02 -9.39
C LYS A 164 -14.63 -4.78 -8.32
N GLU A 165 -15.72 -5.54 -8.35
CA GLU A 165 -16.82 -5.37 -7.39
C GLU A 165 -16.41 -5.64 -5.95
N LYS A 166 -15.58 -6.68 -5.73
CA LYS A 166 -15.08 -7.03 -4.39
C LYS A 166 -14.11 -5.97 -3.88
N LEU A 167 -13.27 -5.43 -4.75
CA LEU A 167 -12.32 -4.37 -4.44
C LEU A 167 -13.05 -3.07 -4.09
N LEU A 168 -14.07 -2.69 -4.86
CA LEU A 168 -14.92 -1.52 -4.57
C LEU A 168 -15.65 -1.67 -3.24
N LEU A 169 -16.20 -2.85 -2.94
CA LEU A 169 -16.85 -3.12 -1.66
C LEU A 169 -15.85 -3.06 -0.48
N HIS A 170 -14.63 -3.58 -0.66
CA HIS A 170 -13.56 -3.48 0.33
C HIS A 170 -13.22 -2.01 0.62
N LEU A 171 -12.95 -1.23 -0.42
CA LEU A 171 -12.69 0.20 -0.31
C LEU A 171 -13.84 0.94 0.38
N HIS A 172 -15.08 0.64 0.00
CA HIS A 172 -16.26 1.22 0.65
C HIS A 172 -16.26 0.95 2.15
N LYS A 173 -15.97 -0.28 2.59
CA LYS A 173 -15.94 -0.65 4.01
C LYS A 173 -14.82 0.05 4.75
N GLU A 174 -13.61 0.08 4.20
CA GLU A 174 -12.46 0.73 4.83
C GLU A 174 -12.65 2.24 4.94
N VAL A 175 -13.08 2.91 3.88
CA VAL A 175 -13.38 4.35 3.91
C VAL A 175 -14.49 4.65 4.93
N SER A 176 -15.57 3.87 4.97
CA SER A 176 -16.66 4.10 5.92
C SER A 176 -16.22 3.89 7.36
N ARG A 177 -15.35 2.90 7.62
CA ARG A 177 -14.72 2.64 8.91
C ARG A 177 -13.85 3.81 9.37
N MET A 178 -13.07 4.41 8.46
CA MET A 178 -12.15 5.51 8.76
C MET A 178 -12.87 6.84 8.96
N THR A 179 -13.91 7.11 8.17
CA THR A 179 -14.55 8.44 8.08
C THR A 179 -15.90 8.55 8.80
N LYS A 180 -16.40 7.47 9.41
CA LYS A 180 -17.76 7.39 9.99
C LYS A 180 -18.86 7.81 9.00
N ARG A 181 -18.67 7.56 7.70
CA ARG A 181 -19.60 7.98 6.65
C ARG A 181 -20.95 7.27 6.80
N GLU A 182 -22.01 8.05 7.04
CA GLU A 182 -23.41 7.57 7.17
C GLU A 182 -24.20 7.58 5.86
N ALA A 183 -23.61 8.06 4.75
CA ALA A 183 -24.23 8.15 3.42
C ALA A 183 -25.58 8.92 3.37
N ARG A 184 -25.75 9.95 4.21
CA ARG A 184 -26.98 10.76 4.30
C ARG A 184 -27.25 11.61 3.07
N LEU A 185 -26.20 12.04 2.36
CA LEU A 185 -26.26 12.80 1.13
C LEU A 185 -25.18 12.24 0.19
N VAL A 186 -25.57 11.90 -1.04
CA VAL A 186 -24.69 11.29 -2.04
C VAL A 186 -24.75 12.14 -3.30
N PHE A 187 -23.62 12.76 -3.64
CA PHE A 187 -23.42 13.36 -4.95
C PHE A 187 -22.88 12.29 -5.89
N TYR A 188 -23.50 12.12 -7.04
CA TYR A 188 -22.99 11.27 -8.10
C TYR A 188 -23.03 12.06 -9.41
N ASP A 189 -22.00 11.84 -10.22
CA ASP A 189 -21.90 12.34 -11.58
C ASP A 189 -21.66 11.13 -12.50
N VAL A 190 -22.23 11.17 -13.70
CA VAL A 190 -22.14 10.06 -14.65
C VAL A 190 -21.26 10.49 -15.81
N THR A 191 -20.05 9.94 -15.86
CA THR A 191 -19.16 10.11 -17.02
C THR A 191 -19.41 8.99 -18.03
N ASN A 192 -19.70 9.36 -19.27
CA ASN A 192 -19.70 8.44 -20.38
C ASN A 192 -18.26 8.28 -20.91
N TYR A 193 -17.84 7.06 -21.17
CA TYR A 193 -16.58 6.76 -21.86
C TYR A 193 -16.92 6.28 -23.26
N TYR A 194 -16.35 6.93 -24.27
CA TYR A 194 -16.36 6.45 -25.65
C TYR A 194 -14.91 6.25 -26.10
N PHE A 195 -14.71 5.31 -27.00
CA PHE A 195 -13.45 5.16 -27.73
C PHE A 195 -13.79 5.00 -29.20
N GLU A 196 -12.95 5.58 -30.04
CA GLU A 196 -13.02 5.42 -31.49
C GLU A 196 -11.97 4.39 -31.90
N THR A 197 -12.26 3.65 -32.96
CA THR A 197 -11.28 2.77 -33.59
C THR A 197 -11.18 3.15 -35.04
N ASP A 198 -10.02 2.93 -35.65
CA ASP A 198 -9.82 3.15 -37.08
C ASP A 198 -10.59 2.12 -37.95
N ILE A 199 -11.22 1.13 -37.30
CA ILE A 199 -12.05 0.12 -37.95
C ILE A 199 -13.49 0.69 -38.00
N PRO A 200 -14.04 0.94 -39.19
CA PRO A 200 -15.43 1.35 -39.31
C PRO A 200 -16.36 0.23 -38.85
N ASP A 201 -17.48 0.61 -38.25
CA ASP A 201 -18.52 -0.35 -37.86
C ASP A 201 -19.08 -1.05 -39.12
N GLU A 202 -19.52 -2.29 -38.96
CA GLU A 202 -20.17 -3.02 -40.05
C GLU A 202 -21.49 -2.32 -40.42
N THR A 203 -21.59 -1.87 -41.67
CA THR A 203 -22.81 -1.25 -42.19
C THR A 203 -23.92 -2.30 -42.29
N VAL A 204 -24.94 -2.18 -41.45
CA VAL A 204 -26.13 -3.06 -41.53
C VAL A 204 -27.12 -2.41 -42.48
N VAL A 205 -27.40 -3.07 -43.61
CA VAL A 205 -28.34 -2.58 -44.63
C VAL A 205 -29.60 -3.45 -44.62
N SER A 206 -30.77 -2.82 -44.69
CA SER A 206 -32.05 -3.51 -44.86
C SER A 206 -32.15 -4.20 -46.23
N VAL A 207 -33.12 -5.10 -46.38
CA VAL A 207 -33.39 -5.78 -47.66
C VAL A 207 -33.75 -4.78 -48.77
N ASP A 208 -34.26 -3.60 -48.40
CA ASP A 208 -34.66 -2.51 -49.29
C ASP A 208 -33.54 -1.48 -49.54
N GLY A 209 -32.33 -1.71 -49.00
CA GLY A 209 -31.17 -0.85 -49.22
C GLY A 209 -31.02 0.32 -48.24
N GLU A 210 -31.80 0.37 -47.15
CA GLU A 210 -31.68 1.41 -46.12
C GLU A 210 -30.58 1.07 -45.10
N ILE A 211 -29.72 2.03 -44.77
CA ILE A 211 -28.69 1.86 -43.73
C ILE A 211 -29.36 1.92 -42.36
N LEU A 212 -29.32 0.81 -41.62
CA LEU A 212 -29.93 0.66 -40.30
C LEU A 212 -28.95 0.95 -39.16
N LYS A 213 -27.65 0.82 -39.41
CA LYS A 213 -26.58 1.13 -38.47
C LYS A 213 -25.31 1.51 -39.24
N GLU A 214 -24.73 2.65 -38.87
CA GLU A 214 -23.43 3.17 -39.32
C GLU A 214 -22.50 3.27 -38.11
#